data_AF-A0A4S2DPJ0-F1
#
_entry.id   AF-A0A4S2DPJ0-F1
#
_cell.length_a   1.000
_cell.length_b   1.000
_cell.length_c   1.000
_cell.angle_alpha   90.00
_cell.angle_beta   90.00
_cell.angle_gamma   90.00
#
_symmetry.space_group_name_H-M   'P 1'
#
loop_
_entity.id
_entity.type
_entity.pdbx_description
1 polymer ?
#
loop_
_entity_poly.entity_id
_entity_poly.type
_entity_poly.pdbx_seq_one_letter_code
_entity_poly.pdbx_strand_id
1 'polypeptide(L)'
;MKVVAKPIKMIAWFNEDGSINPIKFKIEEDEAKVIKINKILKRDKEKLAGNIMEKFVCSSSINGIERIFEIKYDAKSYKWILFKM
;
A
#
# COMPACT_ATOMS: atom_id res chain seq x y z
N MET A 1 4.33 14.04 2.73
CA MET A 1 3.85 12.85 3.45
C MET A 1 4.86 12.51 4.53
N LYS A 2 4.40 12.17 5.74
CA LYS A 2 5.27 11.72 6.83
C LYS A 2 5.50 10.21 6.70
N VAL A 3 6.64 9.72 7.18
CA VAL A 3 6.89 8.27 7.25
C VAL A 3 6.11 7.71 8.44
N VAL A 4 5.36 6.64 8.20
CA VAL A 4 4.51 5.96 9.18
C VAL A 4 5.01 4.54 9.43
N ALA A 5 5.33 3.81 8.36
CA ALA A 5 5.88 2.44 8.39
C ALA A 5 5.08 1.45 9.28
N LYS A 6 3.75 1.42 9.10
CA LYS A 6 2.85 0.52 9.85
C LYS A 6 2.42 -0.69 9.01
N PRO A 7 2.36 -1.92 9.58
CA PRO A 7 1.77 -3.06 8.90
C PRO A 7 0.27 -2.83 8.67
N ILE A 8 -0.26 -3.32 7.55
CA ILE A 8 -1.67 -3.17 7.18
C ILE A 8 -2.27 -4.50 6.72
N LYS A 9 -3.56 -4.69 6.97
CA LYS A 9 -4.33 -5.82 6.41
C LYS A 9 -4.80 -5.42 5.01
N MET A 10 -4.44 -6.18 3.98
CA MET A 10 -4.64 -5.80 2.59
C MET A 10 -5.63 -6.73 1.87
N ILE A 11 -6.45 -6.16 1.00
CA ILE A 11 -7.12 -6.87 -0.08
C ILE A 11 -6.51 -6.37 -1.40
N ALA A 12 -5.91 -7.29 -2.13
CA ALA A 12 -5.32 -7.09 -3.44
C ALA A 12 -5.63 -8.32 -4.30
N TRP A 13 -5.61 -8.15 -5.61
CA TRP A 13 -5.67 -9.26 -6.56
C TRP A 13 -4.38 -9.29 -7.38
N PHE A 14 -4.05 -10.47 -7.88
CA PHE A 14 -2.85 -10.72 -8.66
C PHE A 14 -3.29 -11.09 -10.07
N ASN A 15 -2.61 -10.54 -11.07
CA ASN A 15 -2.73 -10.98 -12.45
C ASN A 15 -1.97 -12.30 -12.65
N GLU A 16 -2.24 -12.99 -13.75
CA GLU A 16 -1.55 -14.23 -14.12
C GLU A 16 -0.03 -14.03 -14.33
N ASP A 17 0.39 -12.82 -14.73
CA ASP A 17 1.79 -12.42 -14.87
C ASP A 17 2.49 -12.10 -13.52
N GLY A 18 1.77 -12.25 -12.41
CA GLY A 18 2.24 -11.96 -11.06
C GLY A 18 2.19 -10.48 -10.66
N SER A 19 1.75 -9.57 -11.55
CA SER A 19 1.58 -8.17 -11.19
C SER A 19 0.43 -7.98 -10.19
N ILE A 20 0.63 -7.08 -9.24
CA ILE A 20 -0.22 -6.94 -8.05
C ILE A 20 -1.11 -5.71 -8.18
N ASN A 21 -2.37 -5.83 -7.79
CA ASN A 21 -3.35 -4.76 -7.84
C ASN A 21 -3.99 -4.55 -6.46
N PRO A 22 -3.45 -3.63 -5.64
CA PRO A 22 -4.04 -3.24 -4.36
C PRO A 22 -5.44 -2.64 -4.54
N ILE A 23 -6.40 -3.06 -3.70
CA ILE A 23 -7.79 -2.57 -3.76
C ILE A 23 -8.13 -1.73 -2.53
N LYS A 24 -7.90 -2.26 -1.34
CA LYS A 24 -8.22 -1.58 -0.08
C LYS A 24 -7.43 -2.18 1.06
N PHE A 25 -7.16 -1.39 2.09
CA PHE A 25 -6.49 -1.87 3.28
C PHE A 25 -7.18 -1.39 4.55
N LYS A 26 -6.97 -2.13 5.63
CA LYS A 26 -7.37 -1.75 6.97
C LYS A 26 -6.12 -1.34 7.76
N ILE A 27 -6.19 -0.17 8.39
CA ILE A 27 -5.23 0.28 9.38
C ILE A 27 -5.90 0.24 10.76
N GLU A 28 -5.16 -0.28 11.74
CA GLU A 28 -5.58 -0.27 13.14
C GLU A 28 -4.85 0.89 13.82
N GLU A 29 -5.61 1.94 14.14
CA GLU A 29 -5.21 3.05 15.01
C GLU A 29 -6.10 3.00 16.27
N ASP A 30 -6.48 4.14 16.85
CA ASP A 30 -7.45 4.20 17.94
C ASP A 30 -8.80 3.59 17.53
N GLU A 31 -9.19 3.81 16.26
CA GLU A 31 -10.29 3.14 15.60
C GLU A 31 -9.83 2.49 14.29
N ALA A 32 -10.36 1.30 14.02
CA ALA A 32 -10.12 0.58 12.78
C ALA A 32 -10.71 1.32 11.57
N LYS A 33 -9.85 1.72 10.61
CA LYS A 33 -10.27 2.41 9.38
C LYS A 33 -9.95 1.58 8.15
N VAL A 34 -10.92 1.49 7.23
CA VAL A 34 -10.75 0.86 5.91
C VAL A 34 -10.59 1.95 4.86
N ILE A 35 -9.46 1.96 4.16
CA ILE A 35 -9.14 2.91 3.10
C ILE A 35 -9.22 2.17 1.76
N LYS A 36 -10.15 2.62 0.88
CA LYS A 36 -10.25 2.14 -0.50
C LYS A 36 -9.23 2.87 -1.37
N ILE A 37 -8.53 2.14 -2.22
CA ILE A 37 -7.60 2.73 -3.19
C ILE A 37 -8.41 3.13 -4.42
N ASN A 38 -8.42 4.42 -4.74
CA ASN A 38 -9.14 4.95 -5.91
C ASN A 38 -8.27 4.87 -7.16
N LYS A 39 -6.99 5.25 -7.05
CA LYS A 39 -6.04 5.24 -8.16
C LYS A 39 -4.66 4.80 -7.69
N ILE A 40 -3.97 4.06 -8.55
CA ILE A 40 -2.53 3.81 -8.42
C ILE A 40 -1.84 4.82 -9.33
N LEU A 41 -1.13 5.76 -8.72
CA LEU A 41 -0.45 6.86 -9.41
C LEU A 41 0.94 6.43 -9.91
N LYS A 42 1.61 5.54 -9.18
CA LYS A 42 2.93 5.03 -9.55
C LYS A 42 3.16 3.62 -9.01
N ARG A 43 3.91 2.82 -9.77
CA ARG A 43 4.42 1.50 -9.39
C ARG A 43 5.93 1.51 -9.54
N ASP A 44 6.66 1.09 -8.52
CA ASP A 44 8.13 0.99 -8.53
C ASP A 44 8.55 -0.32 -7.85
N LYS A 45 9.74 -0.82 -8.20
CA LYS A 45 10.42 -1.89 -7.46
C LYS A 45 11.62 -1.33 -6.74
N GLU A 46 11.65 -1.47 -5.43
CA GLU A 46 12.81 -1.10 -4.61
C GLU A 46 13.61 -2.37 -4.28
N LYS A 47 14.94 -2.31 -4.45
CA LYS A 47 15.86 -3.36 -4.00
C LYS A 47 16.66 -2.84 -2.83
N LEU A 48 16.49 -3.46 -1.65
CA LEU A 48 17.28 -3.13 -0.45
C LEU A 48 17.90 -4.40 0.12
N ALA A 49 19.23 -4.47 0.11
CA ALA A 49 20.00 -5.62 0.62
C ALA A 49 19.47 -6.98 0.09
N GLY A 50 19.13 -7.04 -1.20
CA GLY A 50 18.58 -8.25 -1.84
C GLY A 50 17.08 -8.47 -1.66
N ASN A 51 16.39 -7.73 -0.80
CA ASN A 51 14.93 -7.80 -0.67
C ASN A 51 14.28 -6.90 -1.73
N ILE A 52 13.36 -7.47 -2.51
CA ILE A 52 12.55 -6.74 -3.49
C ILE A 52 11.26 -6.31 -2.81
N MET A 53 11.00 -5.01 -2.77
CA MET A 53 9.73 -4.44 -2.34
C MET A 53 9.01 -3.85 -3.53
N GLU A 54 7.77 -4.29 -3.75
CA GLU A 54 6.86 -3.64 -4.69
C GLU A 54 6.28 -2.40 -4.00
N LYS A 55 6.53 -1.21 -4.55
CA LYS A 55 6.06 0.07 -4.01
C LYS A 55 4.96 0.63 -4.89
N PHE A 56 3.89 1.10 -4.25
CA PHE A 56 2.77 1.76 -4.91
C PHE A 56 2.54 3.14 -4.29
N VAL A 57 2.50 4.17 -5.13
CA VAL A 57 1.95 5.48 -4.76
C VAL A 57 0.49 5.47 -5.17
N CYS A 58 -0.41 5.67 -4.22
CA CYS A 58 -1.85 5.55 -4.40
C CYS A 58 -2.56 6.83 -3.98
N SER A 59 -3.77 7.06 -4.49
CA SER A 59 -4.70 8.05 -3.95
C SER A 59 -6.03 7.43 -3.51
N SER A 60 -6.67 8.07 -2.53
CA SER A 60 -8.00 7.75 -2.03
C SER A 60 -8.75 9.04 -1.68
N SER A 61 -10.07 9.03 -1.78
CA SER A 61 -10.91 10.08 -1.20
C SER A 61 -11.32 9.67 0.20
N ILE A 62 -10.77 10.36 1.21
CA ILE A 62 -11.08 10.13 2.63
C ILE A 62 -11.82 11.37 3.13
N ASN A 63 -13.10 11.21 3.49
CA ASN A 63 -13.99 12.30 3.88
C ASN A 63 -14.06 13.42 2.82
N GLY A 64 -14.10 13.05 1.54
CA GLY A 64 -14.15 13.99 0.41
C GLY A 64 -12.82 14.65 0.04
N ILE A 65 -11.75 14.41 0.81
CA ILE A 65 -10.42 14.97 0.56
C ILE A 65 -9.55 13.91 -0.12
N GLU A 66 -8.95 14.24 -1.26
CA GLU A 66 -7.96 13.37 -1.88
C GLU A 66 -6.69 13.29 -1.04
N ARG A 67 -6.30 12.07 -0.69
CA ARG A 67 -5.10 11.76 0.08
C ARG A 67 -4.21 10.86 -0.76
N ILE A 68 -2.94 11.22 -0.85
CA ILE A 68 -1.89 10.42 -1.48
C ILE A 68 -1.11 9.69 -0.39
N PHE A 69 -0.81 8.42 -0.60
CA PHE A 69 -0.04 7.60 0.33
C PHE A 69 0.83 6.58 -0.41
N GLU A 70 1.85 6.08 0.26
CA GLU A 70 2.74 5.04 -0.24
C GLU A 70 2.50 3.74 0.53
N ILE A 71 2.19 2.66 -0.19
CA ILE A 71 2.17 1.29 0.35
C ILE A 71 3.29 0.47 -0.27
N LYS A 72 3.82 -0.48 0.50
CA LYS A 72 4.85 -1.43 0.05
C LYS A 72 4.41 -2.85 0.33
N TYR A 73 4.74 -3.75 -0.58
CA TYR A 73 4.62 -5.18 -0.43
C TYR A 73 6.01 -5.81 -0.42
N ASP A 74 6.33 -6.50 0.68
CA ASP A 74 7.53 -7.31 0.79
C ASP A 74 7.24 -8.72 0.28
N ALA A 75 7.79 -9.06 -0.88
CA ALA A 75 7.60 -10.37 -1.49
C ALA A 75 8.27 -11.52 -0.71
N LYS A 76 9.23 -11.23 0.17
CA LYS A 76 9.92 -12.24 0.98
C LYS A 76 9.10 -12.63 2.22
N SER A 77 8.50 -11.65 2.89
CA SER A 77 7.70 -11.89 4.10
C SER A 77 6.19 -11.93 3.85
N TYR A 78 5.76 -11.64 2.62
CA TYR A 78 4.36 -11.54 2.19
C TYR A 78 3.57 -10.50 3.00
N LYS A 79 4.23 -9.44 3.46
CA LYS A 79 3.64 -8.39 4.31
C LYS A 79 3.42 -7.10 3.54
N TRP A 80 2.32 -6.41 3.88
CA TRP A 80 2.01 -5.07 3.40
C TRP A 80 2.29 -4.03 4.48
N ILE A 81 2.82 -2.89 4.06
CA ILE A 81 3.16 -1.76 4.93
C ILE A 81 2.58 -0.48 4.33
N LEU A 82 1.89 0.31 5.15
CA LEU A 82 1.66 1.74 4.87
C LEU A 82 2.94 2.49 5.23
N PHE A 83 3.69 2.90 4.22
CA PHE A 83 5.01 3.50 4.39
C PHE A 83 4.92 5.00 4.64
N LYS A 84 4.13 5.73 3.86
CA LYS A 84 3.91 7.18 4.02
C LYS A 84 2.45 7.56 3.86
N MET A 85 2.02 8.56 4.63
CA MET A 85 0.69 9.20 4.54
C MET A 85 0.79 10.68 4.90
#